data_AF-A0A843CFN4-F1
#
_entry.id   AF-A0A843CFN4-F1
#
_cell.length_a   1.000
_cell.length_b   1.000
_cell.length_c   1.000
_cell.angle_alpha   90.00
_cell.angle_beta   90.00
_cell.angle_gamma   90.00
#
_symmetry.space_group_name_H-M   'P 1'
#
loop_
_entity.id
_entity.type
_entity.pdbx_description
1 polymer ?
#
loop_
_entity_poly.entity_id
_entity_poly.type
_entity_poly.pdbx_seq_one_letter_code
_entity_poly.pdbx_strand_id
1 'polypeptide(L)'
;MSLKDAKTSLSKISKSLEKTQESREDLIKNTRQIITLCSESIISIHRNDIKSAAAKIQSAKRLLEKFRKEIDQGLYRYLIPSEQEFVEASSFLAIIQNKPVPSFESLKVKEESYVLGLLDCVGELRRNVYDKIRTGKLEEAKKTFDLMEDLYLQLYPFASFDKIVKEARRKLDVDRILVEETRTALTEEIRRQELIDTIKKIKE
;
A
#
# COMPACT_ATOMS: atom_id res chain seq x y z
N MET A 1 -36.27 -46.29 0.38
CA MET A 1 -35.04 -45.61 -0.07
C MET A 1 -34.23 -45.22 1.17
N SER A 2 -32.95 -45.55 1.23
CA SER A 2 -32.09 -45.35 2.42
C SER A 2 -31.24 -44.09 2.27
N LEU A 3 -31.27 -43.19 3.27
CA LEU A 3 -30.42 -41.99 3.34
C LEU A 3 -29.03 -42.26 3.93
N LYS A 4 -28.64 -43.53 4.11
CA LYS A 4 -27.42 -43.92 4.82
C LYS A 4 -26.15 -43.36 4.15
N ASP A 5 -26.04 -43.50 2.83
CA ASP A 5 -24.87 -43.03 2.08
C ASP A 5 -24.81 -41.50 2.00
N ALA A 6 -25.96 -40.84 1.97
CA ALA A 6 -26.06 -39.38 2.06
C ALA A 6 -25.59 -38.88 3.43
N LYS A 7 -26.01 -39.51 4.54
CA LYS A 7 -25.56 -39.13 5.89
C LYS A 7 -24.05 -39.30 6.07
N THR A 8 -23.47 -40.38 5.56
CA THR A 8 -22.01 -40.58 5.60
C THR A 8 -21.27 -39.53 4.76
N SER A 9 -21.79 -39.20 3.58
CA SER A 9 -21.22 -38.15 2.72
C SER A 9 -21.29 -36.78 3.40
N LEU A 10 -22.46 -36.42 3.95
CA LEU A 10 -22.66 -35.15 4.67
C LEU A 10 -21.74 -35.03 5.88
N SER A 11 -21.53 -36.09 6.65
CA SER A 11 -20.60 -36.07 7.79
C SER A 11 -19.14 -35.85 7.36
N LYS A 12 -18.70 -36.47 6.26
CA LYS A 12 -17.36 -36.23 5.70
C LYS A 12 -17.22 -34.78 5.21
N ILE A 13 -18.25 -34.25 4.54
CA ILE A 13 -18.28 -32.87 4.05
C ILE A 13 -18.22 -31.89 5.24
N SER A 14 -19.04 -32.06 6.28
CA SER A 14 -19.01 -31.21 7.47
C SER A 14 -17.62 -31.13 8.10
N LYS A 15 -16.94 -32.26 8.32
CA LYS A 15 -15.57 -32.28 8.87
C LYS A 15 -14.57 -31.53 7.98
N SER A 16 -14.71 -31.66 6.66
CA SER A 16 -13.86 -30.93 5.71
C SER A 16 -14.14 -29.42 5.76
N LEU A 17 -15.41 -29.02 5.87
CA LEU A 17 -15.80 -27.61 5.95
C LEU A 17 -15.37 -26.97 7.27
N GLU A 18 -15.48 -27.68 8.39
CA GLU A 18 -14.99 -27.25 9.71
C GLU A 18 -13.48 -26.96 9.66
N LYS A 19 -12.68 -27.87 9.12
CA LYS A 19 -11.22 -27.67 8.96
C LYS A 19 -10.89 -26.45 8.09
N THR A 20 -11.63 -26.24 6.99
CA THR A 20 -11.44 -25.07 6.13
C THR A 20 -11.84 -23.78 6.85
N GLN A 21 -12.91 -23.81 7.65
CA GLN A 21 -13.37 -22.67 8.42
C GLN A 21 -12.35 -22.28 9.50
N GLU A 22 -11.80 -23.24 10.25
CA GLU A 22 -10.73 -23.00 11.23
C GLU A 22 -9.50 -22.39 10.57
N SER A 23 -9.03 -22.98 9.46
CA SER A 23 -7.87 -22.48 8.71
C SER A 23 -8.09 -21.05 8.21
N ARG A 24 -9.32 -20.71 7.79
CA ARG A 24 -9.70 -19.37 7.36
C ARG A 24 -9.69 -18.38 8.53
N GLU A 25 -10.23 -18.74 9.67
CA GLU A 25 -10.28 -17.87 10.86
C GLU A 25 -8.89 -17.57 11.39
N ASP A 26 -8.04 -18.60 11.49
CA ASP A 26 -6.63 -18.43 11.87
C ASP A 26 -5.91 -17.49 10.92
N LEU A 27 -6.11 -17.66 9.61
CA LEU A 27 -5.50 -16.81 8.60
C LEU A 27 -5.93 -15.35 8.74
N ILE A 28 -7.23 -15.06 8.90
CA ILE A 28 -7.74 -13.68 9.05
C ILE A 28 -7.18 -13.03 10.31
N LYS A 29 -7.12 -13.77 11.42
CA LYS A 29 -6.54 -13.26 12.68
C LYS A 29 -5.06 -12.93 12.50
N ASN A 30 -4.34 -13.77 11.78
CA ASN A 30 -2.92 -13.66 11.55
C ASN A 30 -2.54 -12.59 10.53
N THR A 31 -3.33 -12.36 9.49
CA THR A 31 -3.09 -11.29 8.51
C THR A 31 -3.28 -9.90 9.10
N ARG A 32 -4.13 -9.76 10.14
CA ARG A 32 -4.28 -8.50 10.88
C ARG A 32 -2.96 -8.01 11.49
N GLN A 33 -2.11 -8.91 11.98
CA GLN A 33 -0.80 -8.54 12.53
C GLN A 33 0.11 -7.93 11.45
N ILE A 34 0.06 -8.45 10.21
CA ILE A 34 0.82 -7.91 9.08
C ILE A 34 0.36 -6.48 8.79
N ILE A 35 -0.96 -6.27 8.72
CA ILE A 35 -1.55 -4.94 8.49
C ILE A 35 -1.07 -3.96 9.57
N THR A 36 -1.16 -4.34 10.85
CA THR A 36 -0.68 -3.48 11.96
C THR A 36 0.80 -3.14 11.82
N LEU A 37 1.66 -4.11 11.50
CA LEU A 37 3.09 -3.85 11.28
C LEU A 37 3.33 -2.89 10.10
N CYS A 38 2.55 -3.01 9.02
CA CYS A 38 2.65 -2.13 7.86
C CYS A 38 2.21 -0.70 8.22
N SER A 39 1.05 -0.53 8.84
CA SER A 39 0.56 0.79 9.28
C SER A 39 1.52 1.46 10.27
N GLU A 40 2.03 0.72 11.26
CA GLU A 40 3.04 1.23 12.20
C GLU A 40 4.36 1.60 11.51
N SER A 41 4.74 0.89 10.44
CA SER A 41 5.94 1.22 9.67
C SER A 41 5.77 2.53 8.90
N ILE A 42 4.60 2.77 8.29
CA ILE A 42 4.28 4.03 7.61
C ILE A 42 4.31 5.20 8.61
N ILE A 43 3.73 5.02 9.81
CA ILE A 43 3.82 6.01 10.89
C ILE A 43 5.28 6.28 11.27
N SER A 44 6.10 5.23 11.41
CA SER A 44 7.54 5.38 11.68
C SER A 44 8.26 6.14 10.56
N ILE A 45 7.93 5.91 9.29
CA ILE A 45 8.52 6.62 8.13
C ILE A 45 8.22 8.12 8.22
N HIS A 46 6.97 8.52 8.45
CA HIS A 46 6.61 9.94 8.60
C HIS A 46 7.27 10.62 9.80
N ARG A 47 7.59 9.85 10.84
CA ARG A 47 8.37 10.32 12.00
C ARG A 47 9.89 10.33 11.77
N ASN A 48 10.35 10.04 10.55
CA ASN A 48 11.76 9.86 10.18
C ASN A 48 12.48 8.72 10.94
N ASP A 49 11.73 7.79 11.55
CA ASP A 49 12.28 6.59 12.20
C ASP A 49 12.39 5.43 11.20
N ILE A 50 13.30 5.61 10.26
CA ILE A 50 13.52 4.68 9.13
C ILE A 50 13.99 3.30 9.59
N LYS A 51 14.76 3.23 10.68
CA LYS A 51 15.26 1.95 11.23
C LYS A 51 14.11 1.11 11.76
N SER A 52 13.23 1.71 12.56
CA SER A 52 12.05 1.02 13.10
C SER A 52 11.08 0.61 11.99
N ALA A 53 10.85 1.48 11.00
CA ALA A 53 10.02 1.15 9.85
C ALA A 53 10.54 -0.09 9.10
N ALA A 54 11.84 -0.11 8.78
CA ALA A 54 12.46 -1.25 8.09
C ALA A 54 12.36 -2.55 8.89
N ALA A 55 12.53 -2.49 10.21
CA ALA A 55 12.38 -3.66 11.08
C ALA A 55 10.94 -4.21 11.10
N LYS A 56 9.94 -3.32 11.11
CA LYS A 56 8.53 -3.70 11.05
C LYS A 56 8.16 -4.32 9.70
N ILE A 57 8.58 -3.71 8.58
CA ILE A 57 8.38 -4.24 7.23
C ILE A 57 9.06 -5.62 7.08
N GLN A 58 10.26 -5.80 7.62
CA GLN A 58 10.94 -7.09 7.61
C GLN A 58 10.20 -8.15 8.45
N SER A 59 9.50 -7.74 9.51
CA SER A 59 8.70 -8.63 10.34
C SER A 59 7.40 -9.03 9.61
N ALA A 60 6.73 -8.06 8.96
CA ALA A 60 5.59 -8.29 8.09
C ALA A 60 5.94 -9.25 6.94
N LYS A 61 7.09 -9.06 6.28
CA LYS A 61 7.60 -9.95 5.23
C LYS A 61 7.73 -11.40 5.72
N ARG A 62 8.32 -11.62 6.90
CA ARG A 62 8.49 -12.96 7.47
C ARG A 62 7.15 -13.65 7.77
N LEU A 63 6.17 -12.90 8.26
CA LEU A 63 4.82 -13.41 8.49
C LEU A 63 4.12 -13.77 7.17
N LEU A 64 4.21 -12.91 6.14
CA LEU A 64 3.68 -13.20 4.81
C LEU A 64 4.30 -14.47 4.21
N GLU A 65 5.63 -14.62 4.28
CA GLU A 65 6.31 -15.82 3.79
C GLU A 65 5.90 -17.09 4.52
N LYS A 66 5.59 -16.99 5.83
CA LYS A 66 5.05 -18.12 6.60
C LYS A 66 3.65 -18.49 6.11
N PHE A 67 2.73 -17.52 6.05
CA PHE A 67 1.33 -17.81 5.71
C PHE A 67 1.16 -18.28 4.26
N ARG A 68 2.00 -17.80 3.33
CA ARG A 68 2.00 -18.31 1.94
C ARG A 68 2.32 -19.79 1.82
N LYS A 69 3.10 -20.37 2.75
CA LYS A 69 3.42 -21.81 2.75
C LYS A 69 2.31 -22.66 3.34
N GLU A 70 1.54 -22.09 4.26
CA GLU A 70 0.51 -22.79 5.03
C GLU A 70 -0.86 -22.73 4.33
N ILE A 71 -1.01 -21.90 3.30
CA ILE A 71 -2.30 -21.62 2.69
C ILE A 71 -2.61 -22.46 1.45
N ASP A 72 -3.83 -22.97 1.38
CA ASP A 72 -4.41 -23.56 0.18
C ASP A 72 -4.78 -22.47 -0.84
N GLN A 73 -4.75 -22.79 -2.14
CA GLN A 73 -5.05 -21.84 -3.22
C GLN A 73 -6.43 -21.19 -3.05
N GLY A 74 -7.42 -21.94 -2.55
CA GLY A 74 -8.78 -21.44 -2.31
C GLY A 74 -8.90 -20.35 -1.23
N LEU A 75 -7.90 -20.23 -0.35
CA LEU A 75 -7.90 -19.25 0.75
C LEU A 75 -6.99 -18.04 0.46
N TYR A 76 -6.21 -18.04 -0.62
CA TYR A 76 -5.25 -16.95 -0.94
C TYR A 76 -5.88 -15.55 -0.92
N ARG A 77 -7.14 -15.43 -1.34
CA ARG A 77 -7.91 -14.17 -1.35
C ARG A 77 -7.91 -13.42 -0.01
N TYR A 78 -7.72 -14.12 1.11
CA TYR A 78 -7.69 -13.52 2.44
C TYR A 78 -6.32 -12.92 2.80
N LEU A 79 -5.26 -13.20 2.04
CA LEU A 79 -3.97 -12.49 2.14
C LEU A 79 -3.92 -11.18 1.36
N ILE A 80 -4.74 -11.02 0.32
CA ILE A 80 -4.69 -9.87 -0.59
C ILE A 80 -4.64 -8.52 0.13
N PRO A 81 -5.48 -8.24 1.16
CA PRO A 81 -5.38 -7.00 1.92
C PRO A 81 -4.04 -6.81 2.63
N SER A 82 -3.50 -7.89 3.22
CA SER A 82 -2.20 -7.81 3.90
C SER A 82 -1.02 -7.68 2.93
N GLU A 83 -1.13 -8.24 1.71
CA GLU A 83 -0.12 -8.04 0.66
C GLU A 83 -0.15 -6.60 0.12
N GLN A 84 -1.34 -6.03 -0.06
CA GLN A 84 -1.54 -4.64 -0.48
C GLN A 84 -0.86 -3.65 0.50
N GLU A 85 -1.15 -3.77 1.80
CA GLU A 85 -0.54 -2.96 2.86
C GLU A 85 0.99 -3.13 2.92
N PHE A 86 1.47 -4.36 2.68
CA PHE A 86 2.90 -4.65 2.61
C PHE A 86 3.58 -4.01 1.41
N VAL A 87 2.92 -3.99 0.24
CA VAL A 87 3.40 -3.30 -0.97
C VAL A 87 3.47 -1.81 -0.73
N GLU A 88 2.42 -1.21 -0.18
CA GLU A 88 2.38 0.22 0.15
C GLU A 88 3.55 0.59 1.07
N ALA A 89 3.66 -0.07 2.23
CA ALA A 89 4.71 0.22 3.20
C ALA A 89 6.12 0.02 2.63
N SER A 90 6.34 -1.06 1.86
CA SER A 90 7.65 -1.36 1.26
C SER A 90 8.03 -0.35 0.17
N SER A 91 7.07 0.04 -0.66
CA SER A 91 7.27 1.00 -1.74
C SER A 91 7.52 2.40 -1.18
N PHE A 92 6.73 2.80 -0.19
CA PHE A 92 6.92 4.07 0.48
C PHE A 92 8.29 4.16 1.17
N LEU A 93 8.72 3.13 1.89
CA LEU A 93 10.07 3.08 2.47
C LEU A 93 11.16 3.21 1.41
N ALA A 94 11.03 2.48 0.28
CA ALA A 94 12.00 2.53 -0.80
C ALA A 94 12.13 3.95 -1.38
N ILE A 95 11.00 4.61 -1.65
CA ILE A 95 10.95 5.97 -2.18
C ILE A 95 11.60 6.96 -1.20
N ILE A 96 11.26 6.91 0.09
CA ILE A 96 11.85 7.81 1.10
C ILE A 96 13.36 7.58 1.25
N GLN A 97 13.85 6.38 0.98
CA GLN A 97 15.28 6.06 0.97
C GLN A 97 15.97 6.35 -0.37
N ASN A 98 15.28 6.93 -1.36
CA ASN A 98 15.76 7.11 -2.73
C ASN A 98 16.25 5.80 -3.37
N LYS A 99 15.54 4.70 -3.11
CA LYS A 99 15.79 3.38 -3.70
C LYS A 99 14.73 3.07 -4.75
N PRO A 100 15.03 2.18 -5.72
CA PRO A 100 14.04 1.68 -6.66
C PRO A 100 12.84 1.06 -5.93
N VAL A 101 11.64 1.34 -6.42
CA VAL A 101 10.41 0.67 -5.96
C VAL A 101 10.55 -0.84 -6.25
N PRO A 102 10.35 -1.71 -5.25
CA PRO A 102 10.50 -3.15 -5.44
C PRO A 102 9.44 -3.70 -6.41
N SER A 103 9.82 -4.68 -7.24
CA SER A 103 8.87 -5.36 -8.15
C SER A 103 7.97 -6.35 -7.40
N PHE A 104 6.83 -6.72 -7.99
CA PHE A 104 5.93 -7.70 -7.39
C PHE A 104 6.59 -9.07 -7.18
N GLU A 105 7.50 -9.50 -8.08
CA GLU A 105 8.27 -10.74 -7.96
C GLU A 105 9.25 -10.67 -6.79
N SER A 106 9.89 -9.51 -6.58
CA SER A 106 10.82 -9.31 -5.47
C SER A 106 10.11 -9.34 -4.10
N LEU A 107 8.88 -8.84 -4.05
CA LEU A 107 7.99 -8.90 -2.88
C LEU A 107 7.24 -10.24 -2.77
N LYS A 108 7.25 -11.04 -3.85
CA LYS A 108 6.54 -12.31 -4.01
C LYS A 108 5.03 -12.19 -3.76
N VAL A 109 4.42 -11.05 -4.08
CA VAL A 109 2.98 -10.75 -3.91
C VAL A 109 2.22 -11.04 -5.20
N LYS A 110 0.88 -11.09 -5.13
CA LYS A 110 0.05 -11.12 -6.35
C LYS A 110 0.09 -9.79 -7.10
N GLU A 111 -0.09 -9.87 -8.41
CA GLU A 111 -0.20 -8.71 -9.30
C GLU A 111 -1.30 -7.75 -8.83
N GLU A 112 -2.48 -8.27 -8.44
CA GLU A 112 -3.58 -7.44 -7.92
C GLU A 112 -3.20 -6.68 -6.64
N SER A 113 -2.53 -7.35 -5.69
CA SER A 113 -2.05 -6.72 -4.47
C SER A 113 -0.98 -5.67 -4.73
N TYR A 114 -0.13 -5.90 -5.73
CA TYR A 114 0.91 -4.95 -6.12
C TYR A 114 0.31 -3.66 -6.67
N VAL A 115 -0.61 -3.77 -7.64
CA VAL A 115 -1.30 -2.60 -8.20
C VAL A 115 -2.06 -1.84 -7.12
N LEU A 116 -2.83 -2.54 -6.29
CA LEU A 116 -3.63 -1.91 -5.24
C LEU A 116 -2.78 -1.23 -4.16
N GLY A 117 -1.62 -1.78 -3.82
CA GLY A 117 -0.72 -1.20 -2.81
C GLY A 117 0.08 -0.01 -3.35
N LEU A 118 0.40 0.00 -4.65
CA LEU A 118 0.99 1.17 -5.30
C LEU A 118 -0.01 2.33 -5.39
N LEU A 119 -1.30 2.03 -5.60
CA LEU A 119 -2.36 3.04 -5.54
C LEU A 119 -2.45 3.66 -4.14
N ASP A 120 -2.45 2.85 -3.08
CA ASP A 120 -2.46 3.40 -1.71
C ASP A 120 -1.20 4.24 -1.40
N CYS A 121 -0.05 3.83 -1.94
CA CYS A 121 1.21 4.55 -1.78
C CYS A 121 1.14 6.00 -2.32
N VAL A 122 0.28 6.31 -3.30
CA VAL A 122 0.07 7.67 -3.80
C VAL A 122 -0.41 8.60 -2.67
N GLY A 123 -1.30 8.10 -1.81
CA GLY A 123 -1.80 8.83 -0.64
C GLY A 123 -0.70 9.15 0.38
N GLU A 124 0.21 8.20 0.62
CA GLU A 124 1.33 8.40 1.55
C GLU A 124 2.40 9.34 0.99
N LEU A 125 2.62 9.35 -0.33
CA LEU A 125 3.47 10.34 -1.00
C LEU A 125 2.90 11.75 -0.86
N ARG A 126 1.59 11.93 -1.07
CA ARG A 126 0.92 13.21 -0.82
C ARG A 126 1.16 13.70 0.60
N ARG A 127 0.95 12.84 1.59
CA ARG A 127 1.18 13.19 2.99
C ARG A 127 2.62 13.67 3.21
N ASN A 128 3.59 12.97 2.62
CA ASN A 128 4.99 13.35 2.69
C ASN A 128 5.30 14.70 2.02
N VAL A 129 4.65 15.01 0.88
CA VAL A 129 4.74 16.32 0.23
C VAL A 129 4.28 17.42 1.17
N TYR A 130 3.10 17.27 1.81
CA TYR A 130 2.58 18.26 2.75
C TYR A 130 3.46 18.42 4.00
N ASP A 131 4.01 17.33 4.54
CA ASP A 131 4.94 17.42 5.67
C ASP A 131 6.23 18.17 5.32
N LYS A 132 6.73 18.03 4.08
CA LYS A 132 7.88 18.76 3.57
C LYS A 132 7.56 20.23 3.31
N ILE A 133 6.41 20.53 2.73
CA ILE A 133 5.91 21.92 2.59
C ILE A 133 5.84 22.59 3.96
N ARG A 134 5.21 21.94 4.95
CA ARG A 134 5.06 22.45 6.32
C ARG A 134 6.39 22.76 7.02
N THR A 135 7.46 22.05 6.66
CA THR A 135 8.79 22.22 7.25
C THR A 135 9.73 23.08 6.39
N GLY A 136 9.21 23.74 5.33
CA GLY A 136 9.98 24.62 4.44
C GLY A 136 10.92 23.87 3.48
N LYS A 137 10.78 22.56 3.35
CA LYS A 137 11.64 21.70 2.51
C LYS A 137 11.08 21.58 1.09
N LEU A 138 10.95 22.72 0.39
CA LEU A 138 10.23 22.78 -0.90
C LEU A 138 10.87 21.93 -2.02
N GLU A 139 12.19 21.91 -2.12
CA GLU A 139 12.87 21.07 -3.11
C GLU A 139 12.63 19.57 -2.88
N GLU A 140 12.61 19.14 -1.61
CA GLU A 140 12.26 17.75 -1.28
C GLU A 140 10.78 17.47 -1.55
N ALA A 141 9.89 18.43 -1.29
CA ALA A 141 8.47 18.31 -1.56
C ALA A 141 8.22 18.12 -3.05
N LYS A 142 8.86 18.94 -3.89
CA LYS A 142 8.80 18.85 -5.35
C LYS A 142 9.25 17.49 -5.87
N LYS A 143 10.43 17.00 -5.45
CA LYS A 143 10.92 15.66 -5.85
C LYS A 143 9.93 14.54 -5.49
N THR A 144 9.27 14.67 -4.34
CA THR A 144 8.29 13.67 -3.90
C THR A 144 7.00 13.75 -4.73
N PHE A 145 6.57 14.96 -5.06
CA PHE A 145 5.43 15.18 -5.94
C PHE A 145 5.68 14.67 -7.36
N ASP A 146 6.87 14.90 -7.93
CA ASP A 146 7.21 14.41 -9.27
C ASP A 146 7.12 12.86 -9.33
N LEU A 147 7.60 12.17 -8.28
CA LEU A 147 7.45 10.71 -8.16
C LEU A 147 5.99 10.27 -7.96
N MET A 148 5.21 11.02 -7.19
CA MET A 148 3.79 10.76 -6.99
C MET A 148 3.01 10.86 -8.30
N GLU A 149 3.30 11.89 -9.10
CA GLU A 149 2.66 12.12 -10.40
C GLU A 149 3.05 11.04 -11.42
N ASP A 150 4.34 10.69 -11.50
CA ASP A 150 4.82 9.62 -12.37
C ASP A 150 4.19 8.26 -12.01
N LEU A 151 4.15 7.92 -10.71
CA LEU A 151 3.50 6.69 -10.24
C LEU A 151 2.02 6.65 -10.63
N TYR A 152 1.28 7.73 -10.42
CA TYR A 152 -0.12 7.82 -10.83
C TYR A 152 -0.30 7.62 -12.35
N LEU A 153 0.54 8.26 -13.17
CA LEU A 153 0.48 8.13 -14.64
C LEU A 153 0.75 6.70 -15.11
N GLN A 154 1.69 6.00 -14.48
CA GLN A 154 1.96 4.59 -14.77
C GLN A 154 0.82 3.66 -14.35
N LEU A 155 0.09 4.00 -13.27
CA LEU A 155 -1.05 3.24 -12.79
C LEU A 155 -2.35 3.55 -13.57
N TYR A 156 -2.46 4.71 -14.22
CA TYR A 156 -3.67 5.15 -14.91
C TYR A 156 -4.26 4.13 -15.91
N PRO A 157 -3.47 3.42 -16.75
CA PRO A 157 -4.02 2.39 -17.65
C PRO A 157 -4.77 1.26 -16.94
N PHE A 158 -4.48 1.01 -15.66
CA PHE A 158 -5.12 -0.03 -14.86
C PHE A 158 -6.58 0.26 -14.54
N ALA A 159 -7.08 1.49 -14.77
CA ALA A 159 -8.50 1.81 -14.69
C ALA A 159 -9.37 0.93 -15.62
N SER A 160 -8.79 0.45 -16.72
CA SER A 160 -9.47 -0.46 -17.66
C SER A 160 -9.62 -1.89 -17.15
N PHE A 161 -8.87 -2.27 -16.11
CA PHE A 161 -8.84 -3.62 -15.54
C PHE A 161 -9.64 -3.77 -14.24
N ASP A 162 -10.53 -2.83 -13.90
CA ASP A 162 -11.32 -2.83 -12.65
C ASP A 162 -12.14 -4.11 -12.41
N LYS A 163 -12.57 -4.80 -13.48
CA LYS A 163 -13.25 -6.10 -13.39
C LYS A 163 -12.34 -7.24 -12.92
N ILE A 164 -11.03 -7.07 -13.07
CA ILE A 164 -9.99 -8.04 -12.71
C ILE A 164 -9.37 -7.61 -11.38
N VAL A 165 -8.84 -6.39 -11.31
CA VAL A 165 -8.30 -5.77 -10.09
C VAL A 165 -9.41 -4.92 -9.49
N LYS A 166 -10.21 -5.53 -8.62
CA LYS A 166 -11.33 -4.86 -7.97
C LYS A 166 -10.84 -3.60 -7.25
N GLU A 167 -11.62 -2.53 -7.37
CA GLU A 167 -11.37 -1.22 -6.75
C GLU A 167 -10.27 -0.36 -7.40
N ALA A 168 -9.54 -0.87 -8.40
CA ALA A 168 -8.48 -0.12 -9.07
C ALA A 168 -9.00 1.20 -9.65
N ARG A 169 -10.18 1.20 -10.31
CA ARG A 169 -10.74 2.42 -10.89
C ARG A 169 -11.12 3.43 -9.81
N ARG A 170 -11.78 2.97 -8.74
CA ARG A 170 -12.20 3.83 -7.62
C ARG A 170 -10.99 4.53 -6.99
N LYS A 171 -9.90 3.79 -6.75
CA LYS A 171 -8.67 4.35 -6.19
C LYS A 171 -8.00 5.33 -7.15
N LEU A 172 -7.89 4.99 -8.44
CA LEU A 172 -7.33 5.90 -9.46
C LEU A 172 -8.11 7.22 -9.56
N ASP A 173 -9.44 7.17 -9.48
CA ASP A 173 -10.28 8.38 -9.48
C ASP A 173 -10.01 9.26 -8.25
N VAL A 174 -9.74 8.66 -7.09
CA VAL A 174 -9.29 9.37 -5.87
C VAL A 174 -7.89 9.93 -6.07
N ASP A 175 -6.95 9.12 -6.55
CA ASP A 175 -5.54 9.51 -6.76
C ASP A 175 -5.42 10.69 -7.73
N ARG A 176 -6.28 10.76 -8.76
CA ARG A 176 -6.35 11.92 -9.65
C ARG A 176 -6.59 13.21 -8.87
N ILE A 177 -7.60 13.20 -7.98
CA ILE A 177 -7.92 14.35 -7.13
C ILE A 177 -6.75 14.65 -6.20
N LEU A 178 -6.14 13.60 -5.63
CA LEU A 178 -5.00 13.77 -4.74
C LEU A 178 -3.82 14.44 -5.44
N VAL A 179 -3.50 14.04 -6.67
CA VAL A 179 -2.43 14.63 -7.49
C VAL A 179 -2.75 16.08 -7.84
N GLU A 180 -3.97 16.38 -8.29
CA GLU A 180 -4.38 17.73 -8.70
C GLU A 180 -4.32 18.76 -7.55
N GLU A 181 -4.86 18.40 -6.40
CA GLU A 181 -4.80 19.24 -5.20
C GLU A 181 -3.37 19.42 -4.69
N THR A 182 -2.55 18.36 -4.73
CA THR A 182 -1.14 18.45 -4.31
C THR A 182 -0.35 19.35 -5.25
N ARG A 183 -0.60 19.25 -6.56
CA ARG A 183 0.01 20.13 -7.58
C ARG A 183 -0.31 21.59 -7.31
N THR A 184 -1.57 21.87 -6.98
CA THR A 184 -2.05 23.23 -6.68
C THR A 184 -1.34 23.78 -5.44
N ALA A 185 -1.38 23.05 -4.32
CA ALA A 185 -0.73 23.46 -3.08
C ALA A 185 0.78 23.68 -3.22
N LEU A 186 1.47 22.79 -3.94
CA LEU A 186 2.90 22.91 -4.19
C LEU A 186 3.22 24.12 -5.07
N THR A 187 2.44 24.35 -6.14
CA THR A 187 2.65 25.49 -7.05
C THR A 187 2.47 26.81 -6.32
N GLU A 188 1.43 26.93 -5.51
CA GLU A 188 1.16 28.13 -4.70
C GLU A 188 2.32 28.42 -3.74
N GLU A 189 2.82 27.40 -3.05
CA GLU A 189 3.90 27.57 -2.09
C GLU A 189 5.22 27.94 -2.76
N ILE A 190 5.54 27.37 -3.93
CA ILE A 190 6.72 27.76 -4.72
C ILE A 190 6.64 29.24 -5.10
N ARG A 191 5.49 29.70 -5.63
CA ARG A 191 5.31 31.11 -6.03
C ARG A 191 5.36 32.06 -4.84
N ARG A 192 4.83 31.63 -3.70
CA ARG A 192 4.92 32.37 -2.43
C ARG A 192 6.37 32.54 -1.99
N GLN A 193 7.17 31.47 -2.06
CA GLN A 193 8.59 31.52 -1.69
C GLN A 193 9.39 32.45 -2.62
N GLU A 194 9.17 32.36 -3.94
CA GLU A 194 9.81 33.25 -4.94
C GLU A 194 9.49 34.73 -4.67
N LEU A 195 8.23 35.04 -4.31
CA LEU A 195 7.81 36.38 -3.93
C LEU A 195 8.51 36.86 -2.66
N ILE A 196 8.57 36.04 -1.62
CA ILE A 196 9.24 36.37 -0.35
C ILE A 196 10.72 36.66 -0.61
N ASP A 197 11.39 35.85 -1.43
CA ASP A 197 12.80 36.03 -1.76
C ASP A 197 13.05 37.29 -2.58
N THR A 198 12.14 37.63 -3.49
CA THR A 198 12.18 38.90 -4.24
C THR A 198 12.00 40.11 -3.31
N ILE A 199 11.08 40.05 -2.36
CA ILE A 199 10.85 41.13 -1.39
C ILE A 199 12.08 41.33 -0.48
N LYS A 200 12.73 40.24 -0.05
CA LYS A 200 13.97 40.32 0.74
C LYS A 200 15.08 41.05 -0.02
N LYS A 201 15.27 40.73 -1.30
CA LYS A 201 16.28 41.39 -2.17
C LYS A 201 16.03 42.87 -2.39
N ILE A 202 14.78 43.34 -2.32
CA ILE A 202 14.44 44.77 -2.47
C ILE A 202 14.70 45.56 -1.18
N LYS A 203 14.71 44.88 -0.02
CA LYS A 203 14.97 45.51 1.29
C LYS A 203 16.46 45.61 1.63
N GLU A 204 17.32 44.92 0.90
CA GLU A 204 18.79 45.04 0.94
C GLU A 204 19.25 46.19 0.04
#